data_AF-A0A6L9Z363-F1
#
_entry.id   AF-A0A6L9Z363-F1
#
_cell.length_a   1.000
_cell.length_b   1.000
_cell.length_c   1.000
_cell.angle_alpha   90.00
_cell.angle_beta   90.00
_cell.angle_gamma   90.00
#
_symmetry.space_group_name_H-M   'P 1'
#
loop_
_entity.id
_entity.type
_entity.pdbx_description
1 polymer ?
#
loop_
_entity_poly.entity_id
_entity_poly.type
_entity_poly.pdbx_seq_one_letter_code
_entity_poly.pdbx_strand_id
1 'polypeptide(L)'
;MCDRYLLTLAITLTLTQSLQNRYDRTTVTINANVAQATHGETVVDEVLGSGDGTLGNQKFVLQKPPLTYISAATSSGSETTLEVRVNNIVWEEVRSLYGLDDRRQAYIVRIDDNGNTNITFGDGQSGARLPTGDENITATYRSGIGLDGEVGAGSLTVVQTRPLGIVEVTNPLPAIGAASPETRDQARSQAPVNILPMERIVSVQDFETFTRSFAGIGKAKVATLEIGQNLPLIHLTIADRNGNQVSPDSILYTNLFNGINAARDPAQQRRLAVASKVEIDSYEALYFNLQAGIWVDSRYRSDLVLSEVKTLLVSAFAFEQRTFGQGVTAAEVTALIQAVDGVEAVNLEALYLTGTTQELKSSLEARLAIWNSQTKQALPAQLLLLNSQTDGVSLHLV
;
A
#
# COMPACT_ATOMS: atom_id res chain seq x y z
N MET A 1 -29.56 25.28 57.41
CA MET A 1 -29.65 24.24 56.36
C MET A 1 -29.75 24.97 55.04
N CYS A 2 -28.70 24.96 54.23
CA CYS A 2 -28.69 25.53 52.89
C CYS A 2 -28.15 24.41 51.99
N ASP A 3 -29.06 23.71 51.30
CA ASP A 3 -28.71 22.64 50.38
C ASP A 3 -27.98 23.22 49.17
N ARG A 4 -26.71 22.83 49.02
CA ARG A 4 -25.95 23.04 47.79
C ARG A 4 -26.46 22.06 46.75
N TYR A 5 -27.25 22.54 45.80
CA TYR A 5 -27.47 21.85 44.54
C TYR A 5 -26.14 21.78 43.77
N LEU A 6 -25.48 20.64 43.84
CA LEU A 6 -24.44 20.26 42.88
C LEU A 6 -25.13 19.99 41.54
N LEU A 7 -25.15 20.98 40.67
CA LEU A 7 -25.51 20.81 39.27
C LEU A 7 -24.43 19.96 38.60
N THR A 8 -24.63 18.66 38.55
CA THR A 8 -23.81 17.75 37.75
C THR A 8 -24.14 18.01 36.27
N LEU A 9 -23.25 18.70 35.56
CA LEU A 9 -23.32 18.82 34.11
C LEU A 9 -23.16 17.42 33.51
N ALA A 10 -24.28 16.82 33.10
CA ALA A 10 -24.28 15.57 32.36
C ALA A 10 -24.21 15.90 30.87
N ILE A 11 -23.11 15.52 30.22
CA ILE A 11 -22.98 15.55 28.77
C ILE A 11 -23.52 14.23 28.25
N THR A 12 -24.61 14.28 27.48
CA THR A 12 -25.15 13.12 26.79
C THR A 12 -24.61 13.11 25.37
N LEU A 13 -23.85 12.07 25.01
CA LEU A 13 -23.39 11.81 23.67
C LEU A 13 -24.33 10.78 23.01
N THR A 14 -24.96 11.18 21.91
CA THR A 14 -25.79 10.27 21.10
C THR A 14 -24.99 9.82 19.90
N LEU A 15 -24.71 8.52 19.80
CA LEU A 15 -24.00 7.93 18.67
C LEU A 15 -25.00 7.67 17.53
N THR A 16 -24.58 7.92 16.28
CA THR A 16 -25.38 7.65 15.09
C THR A 16 -25.50 6.16 14.77
N GLN A 17 -24.58 5.35 15.30
CA GLN A 17 -24.56 3.90 15.17
C GLN A 17 -24.45 3.25 16.55
N SER A 18 -24.98 2.04 16.67
CA SER A 18 -24.80 1.22 17.87
C SER A 18 -23.33 0.87 18.08
N LEU A 19 -22.91 0.82 19.34
CA LEU A 19 -21.57 0.36 19.70
C LEU A 19 -21.36 -1.08 19.20
N GLN A 20 -20.28 -1.29 18.45
CA GLN A 20 -19.92 -2.62 17.93
C GLN A 20 -19.48 -3.59 19.03
N ASN A 21 -18.88 -3.05 20.11
CA ASN A 21 -18.39 -3.82 21.25
C ASN A 21 -19.02 -3.34 22.56
N ARG A 22 -18.81 -4.11 23.62
CA ARG A 22 -19.06 -3.65 24.99
C ARG A 22 -17.81 -2.95 25.49
N TYR A 23 -17.99 -1.75 26.02
CA TYR A 23 -16.88 -0.96 26.51
C TYR A 23 -17.04 -0.62 27.99
N ASP A 24 -15.93 -0.61 28.73
CA ASP A 24 -15.90 -0.20 30.12
C ASP A 24 -15.87 1.33 30.22
N ARG A 25 -16.91 1.90 30.82
CA ARG A 25 -17.06 3.36 30.95
C ARG A 25 -15.94 4.01 31.76
N THR A 26 -15.20 3.24 32.57
CA THR A 26 -14.10 3.75 33.38
C THR A 26 -12.80 3.91 32.60
N THR A 27 -12.66 3.24 31.45
CA THR A 27 -11.44 3.24 30.63
C THR A 27 -11.64 3.81 29.23
N VAL A 28 -12.90 3.91 28.78
CA VAL A 28 -13.24 4.51 27.48
C VAL A 28 -12.85 5.98 27.42
N THR A 29 -12.14 6.32 26.35
CA THR A 29 -11.89 7.71 25.94
C THR A 29 -12.62 7.98 24.63
N ILE A 30 -13.26 9.16 24.51
CA ILE A 30 -13.91 9.62 23.28
C ILE A 30 -13.20 10.88 22.81
N ASN A 31 -12.62 10.84 21.61
CA ASN A 31 -11.95 11.98 21.00
C ASN A 31 -12.93 12.70 20.04
N ALA A 32 -13.26 13.96 20.34
CA ALA A 32 -14.22 14.74 19.54
C ALA A 32 -13.56 15.69 18.52
N ASN A 33 -12.32 16.11 18.77
CA ASN A 33 -11.57 17.03 17.90
C ASN A 33 -10.53 16.25 17.07
N VAL A 34 -11.00 15.32 16.25
CA VAL A 34 -10.14 14.48 15.40
C VAL A 34 -10.08 15.08 14.01
N ALA A 35 -8.88 15.21 13.47
CA ALA A 35 -8.64 15.57 12.09
C ALA A 35 -7.83 14.46 11.41
N GLN A 36 -8.05 14.28 10.10
CA GLN A 36 -7.15 13.44 9.31
C GLN A 36 -5.80 14.13 9.17
N ALA A 37 -4.74 13.35 9.29
CA ALA A 37 -3.38 13.80 9.06
C ALA A 37 -2.71 12.86 8.05
N THR A 38 -1.87 13.44 7.21
CA THR A 38 -1.02 12.71 6.26
C THR A 38 0.43 13.14 6.49
N HIS A 39 1.41 12.37 6.01
CA HIS A 39 2.84 12.64 6.20
C HIS A 39 3.39 13.71 5.22
N GLY A 40 4.48 14.39 5.61
CA GLY A 40 5.23 15.32 4.77
C GLY A 40 5.28 16.75 5.35
N GLU A 41 6.40 17.43 5.17
CA GLU A 41 6.58 18.84 5.51
C GLU A 41 6.02 19.72 4.39
N THR A 42 5.21 20.72 4.72
CA THR A 42 4.68 21.66 3.73
C THR A 42 5.76 22.68 3.34
N VAL A 43 6.10 22.71 2.06
CA VAL A 43 6.87 23.76 1.41
C VAL A 43 5.87 24.73 0.78
N VAL A 44 5.89 25.99 1.20
CA VAL A 44 4.92 27.01 0.77
C VAL A 44 5.61 27.97 -0.19
N ASP A 45 4.97 28.20 -1.34
CA ASP A 45 5.35 29.20 -2.35
C ASP A 45 6.85 29.18 -2.73
N GLU A 46 7.42 27.98 -2.92
CA GLU A 46 8.78 27.82 -3.43
C GLU A 46 8.87 28.44 -4.84
N VAL A 47 9.76 29.41 -5.02
CA VAL A 47 10.06 29.98 -6.33
C VAL A 47 10.84 28.96 -7.16
N LEU A 48 10.22 28.49 -8.24
CA LEU A 48 10.83 27.55 -9.18
C LEU A 48 11.69 28.27 -10.22
N GLY A 49 11.28 29.47 -10.62
CA GLY A 49 12.03 30.30 -11.56
C GLY A 49 11.15 31.21 -12.42
N SER A 50 11.72 31.67 -13.54
CA SER A 50 11.17 32.64 -14.47
C SER A 50 10.75 31.96 -15.77
N GLY A 51 9.51 32.19 -16.21
CA GLY A 51 9.02 31.71 -17.49
C GLY A 51 9.51 32.55 -18.67
N ASP A 52 9.66 31.92 -19.85
CA ASP A 52 9.91 32.61 -21.12
C ASP A 52 8.89 32.19 -22.19
N GLY A 53 7.97 33.09 -22.57
CA GLY A 53 6.93 32.79 -23.56
C GLY A 53 7.41 32.48 -24.97
N THR A 54 8.70 32.69 -25.26
CA THR A 54 9.30 32.29 -26.53
C THR A 54 9.65 30.81 -26.57
N LEU A 55 9.78 30.15 -25.41
CA LEU A 55 10.20 28.76 -25.26
C LEU A 55 9.01 27.84 -24.95
N GLY A 56 9.00 26.66 -25.56
CA GLY A 56 8.09 25.57 -25.22
C GLY A 56 8.76 24.50 -24.36
N ASN A 57 7.97 23.62 -23.72
CA ASN A 57 8.48 22.47 -22.95
C ASN A 57 9.49 22.86 -21.85
N GLN A 58 9.34 24.06 -21.27
CA GLN A 58 10.18 24.52 -20.18
C GLN A 58 10.04 23.61 -18.96
N LYS A 59 11.15 23.40 -18.25
CA LYS A 59 11.25 22.47 -17.13
C LYS A 59 11.82 23.13 -15.89
N PHE A 60 11.23 22.79 -14.76
CA PHE A 60 11.66 23.27 -13.45
C PHE A 60 11.72 22.10 -12.47
N VAL A 61 12.58 22.19 -11.46
CA VAL A 61 12.84 21.13 -10.49
C VAL A 61 12.49 21.64 -9.10
N LEU A 62 11.78 20.83 -8.32
CA LEU A 62 11.53 21.14 -6.90
C LEU A 62 12.85 21.10 -6.11
N GLN A 63 13.10 22.12 -5.29
CA GLN A 63 14.35 22.26 -4.55
C GLN A 63 14.42 21.34 -3.32
N LYS A 64 13.27 20.88 -2.82
CA LYS A 64 13.19 19.98 -1.67
C LYS A 64 12.47 18.66 -2.01
N PRO A 65 13.10 17.75 -2.78
CA PRO A 65 12.57 16.40 -2.95
C PRO A 65 12.66 15.63 -1.62
N PRO A 66 11.90 14.53 -1.46
CA PRO A 66 10.96 13.95 -2.43
C PRO A 66 9.55 14.56 -2.33
N LEU A 67 8.85 14.70 -3.47
CA LEU A 67 7.43 15.09 -3.50
C LEU A 67 6.54 14.00 -2.87
N THR A 68 5.69 14.39 -1.93
CA THR A 68 4.71 13.49 -1.31
C THR A 68 3.53 13.22 -2.23
N TYR A 69 3.16 11.94 -2.32
CA TYR A 69 1.93 11.45 -2.93
C TYR A 69 1.00 10.92 -1.83
N ILE A 70 -0.29 11.17 -1.97
CA ILE A 70 -1.33 10.66 -1.05
C ILE A 70 -2.24 9.68 -1.79
N SER A 71 -2.87 8.78 -1.04
CA SER A 71 -3.83 7.84 -1.61
C SER A 71 -5.05 8.60 -2.14
N ALA A 72 -5.44 8.29 -3.37
CA ALA A 72 -6.57 8.94 -4.04
C ALA A 72 -7.38 7.92 -4.85
N ALA A 73 -8.67 8.20 -5.07
CA ALA A 73 -9.56 7.38 -5.88
C ALA A 73 -9.35 7.59 -7.40
N THR A 74 -8.09 7.63 -7.84
CA THR A 74 -7.68 7.75 -9.25
C THR A 74 -7.29 6.37 -9.80
N SER A 75 -7.12 6.25 -11.11
CA SER A 75 -6.66 4.99 -11.71
C SER A 75 -5.22 4.60 -11.33
N SER A 76 -4.41 5.55 -10.84
CA SER A 76 -3.08 5.27 -10.26
C SER A 76 -3.13 5.00 -8.75
N GLY A 77 -4.27 5.22 -8.10
CA GLY A 77 -4.45 5.08 -6.66
C GLY A 77 -3.75 6.14 -5.81
N SER A 78 -3.19 7.16 -6.45
CA SER A 78 -2.48 8.25 -5.79
C SER A 78 -2.62 9.56 -6.57
N GLU A 79 -2.40 10.66 -5.85
CA GLU A 79 -2.28 12.01 -6.37
C GLU A 79 -1.10 12.73 -5.69
N THR A 80 -0.49 13.67 -6.40
CA THR A 80 0.55 14.54 -5.84
C THR A 80 -0.07 15.52 -4.84
N THR A 81 0.75 16.05 -3.95
CA THR A 81 0.38 17.20 -3.10
C THR A 81 0.73 18.54 -3.74
N LEU A 82 1.15 18.53 -5.00
CA LEU A 82 1.74 19.67 -5.70
C LEU A 82 0.66 20.60 -6.24
N GLU A 83 0.78 21.88 -5.89
CA GLU A 83 0.09 22.98 -6.56
C GLU A 83 1.15 23.88 -7.20
N VAL A 84 1.04 24.11 -8.51
CA VAL A 84 1.91 25.04 -9.25
C VAL A 84 1.09 26.26 -9.64
N ARG A 85 1.65 27.44 -9.39
CA ARG A 85 1.09 28.72 -9.79
C ARG A 85 2.01 29.43 -10.77
N VAL A 86 1.42 30.05 -11.78
CA VAL A 86 2.11 30.95 -12.71
C VAL A 86 1.42 32.30 -12.69
N ASN A 87 2.15 33.36 -12.38
CA ASN A 87 1.57 34.68 -12.10
C ASN A 87 0.44 34.60 -11.04
N ASN A 88 0.63 33.79 -9.99
CA ASN A 88 -0.35 33.50 -8.92
C ASN A 88 -1.63 32.75 -9.36
N ILE A 89 -1.72 32.31 -10.62
CA ILE A 89 -2.83 31.51 -11.14
C ILE A 89 -2.46 30.03 -11.06
N VAL A 90 -3.32 29.20 -10.46
CA VAL A 90 -3.12 27.75 -10.39
C VAL A 90 -3.18 27.15 -11.79
N TRP A 91 -2.18 26.35 -12.13
CA TRP A 91 -2.17 25.53 -13.35
C TRP A 91 -2.55 24.09 -12.99
N GLU A 92 -3.08 23.34 -13.95
CA GLU A 92 -3.58 21.98 -13.72
C GLU A 92 -2.48 20.93 -13.94
N GLU A 93 -2.31 20.03 -12.96
CA GLU A 93 -1.49 18.83 -13.18
C GLU A 93 -2.26 17.85 -14.08
N VAL A 94 -1.62 17.40 -15.15
CA VAL A 94 -2.16 16.39 -16.06
C VAL A 94 -1.17 15.22 -16.21
N ARG A 95 -1.67 14.08 -16.68
CA ARG A 95 -0.81 12.90 -16.98
C ARG A 95 -0.01 13.06 -18.27
N SER A 96 -0.56 13.79 -19.22
CA SER A 96 0.05 14.01 -20.53
C SER A 96 -0.37 15.37 -21.07
N LEU A 97 0.58 16.08 -21.67
CA LEU A 97 0.30 17.29 -22.44
C LEU A 97 -0.29 16.97 -23.81
N TYR A 98 -0.17 15.72 -24.28
CA TYR A 98 -0.65 15.30 -25.59
C TYR A 98 -2.16 15.47 -25.71
N GLY A 99 -2.60 16.07 -26.82
CA GLY A 99 -4.02 16.28 -27.11
C GLY A 99 -4.65 17.47 -26.40
N LEU A 100 -3.88 18.21 -25.59
CA LEU A 100 -4.33 19.48 -25.01
C LEU A 100 -4.25 20.60 -26.03
N ASP A 101 -5.16 21.56 -25.94
CA ASP A 101 -5.12 22.78 -26.74
C ASP A 101 -4.00 23.74 -26.31
N ASP A 102 -3.68 24.69 -27.19
CA ASP A 102 -2.62 25.69 -27.03
C ASP A 102 -2.86 26.71 -25.90
N ARG A 103 -4.07 26.76 -25.32
CA ARG A 103 -4.45 27.66 -24.23
C ARG A 103 -4.59 26.93 -22.90
N ARG A 104 -4.46 25.60 -22.89
CA ARG A 104 -4.63 24.81 -21.68
C ARG A 104 -3.45 25.04 -20.72
N GLN A 105 -3.74 25.73 -19.62
CA GLN A 105 -2.79 25.99 -18.52
C GLN A 105 -2.56 24.73 -17.70
N ALA A 106 -1.64 23.88 -18.16
CA ALA A 106 -1.36 22.59 -17.56
C ALA A 106 0.13 22.28 -17.53
N TYR A 107 0.50 21.36 -16.64
CA TYR A 107 1.85 20.83 -16.52
C TYR A 107 1.81 19.33 -16.25
N ILE A 108 2.92 18.65 -16.53
CA ILE A 108 3.14 17.26 -16.15
C ILE A 108 4.24 17.18 -15.09
N VAL A 109 4.15 16.18 -14.23
CA VAL A 109 5.16 15.88 -13.21
C VAL A 109 5.87 14.58 -13.58
N ARG A 110 7.20 14.56 -13.47
CA ARG A 110 8.03 13.36 -13.64
C ARG A 110 9.09 13.27 -12.56
N ILE A 111 9.31 12.07 -12.04
CA ILE A 111 10.39 11.77 -11.10
C ILE A 111 11.52 11.08 -11.87
N ASP A 112 12.75 11.53 -11.68
CA ASP A 112 13.93 10.88 -12.27
C ASP A 112 14.51 9.78 -11.37
N ASP A 113 15.53 9.07 -11.87
CA ASP A 113 16.19 7.97 -11.14
C ASP A 113 16.85 8.41 -9.82
N ASN A 114 17.09 9.71 -9.63
CA ASN A 114 17.67 10.28 -8.42
C ASN A 114 16.59 10.78 -7.43
N GLY A 115 15.31 10.65 -7.78
CA GLY A 115 14.19 11.13 -6.96
C GLY A 115 13.86 12.61 -7.15
N ASN A 116 14.44 13.29 -8.14
CA ASN A 116 14.13 14.70 -8.40
C ASN A 116 12.80 14.84 -9.14
N THR A 117 11.96 15.74 -8.65
CA THR A 117 10.67 16.05 -9.27
C THR A 117 10.83 17.14 -10.32
N ASN A 118 10.61 16.78 -11.58
CA ASN A 118 10.65 17.65 -12.75
C ASN A 118 9.22 18.02 -13.17
N ILE A 119 8.94 19.32 -13.29
CA ILE A 119 7.69 19.89 -13.77
C ILE A 119 7.91 20.36 -15.20
N THR A 120 7.11 19.90 -16.16
CA THR A 120 7.21 20.29 -17.57
C THR A 120 5.92 20.95 -18.05
N PHE A 121 6.04 22.11 -18.69
CA PHE A 121 4.92 22.90 -19.22
C PHE A 121 4.71 22.70 -20.72
N GLY A 122 3.61 23.22 -21.25
CA GLY A 122 3.26 23.13 -22.67
C GLY A 122 4.23 23.85 -23.62
N ASP A 123 4.07 23.56 -24.91
CA ASP A 123 4.88 24.13 -25.99
C ASP A 123 4.12 25.07 -26.93
N GLY A 124 2.85 25.35 -26.61
CA GLY A 124 1.94 26.15 -27.43
C GLY A 124 1.28 25.36 -28.55
N GLN A 125 1.49 24.04 -28.63
CA GLN A 125 0.72 23.11 -29.46
C GLN A 125 0.03 22.05 -28.60
N SER A 126 0.75 21.52 -27.62
CA SER A 126 0.27 20.57 -26.61
C SER A 126 0.35 21.24 -25.24
N GLY A 127 -0.69 22.02 -24.91
CA GLY A 127 -0.73 22.86 -23.72
C GLY A 127 -0.13 24.26 -23.92
N ALA A 128 -0.50 25.18 -23.03
CA ALA A 128 -0.07 26.56 -23.04
C ALA A 128 1.43 26.71 -22.71
N ARG A 129 2.09 27.65 -23.38
CA ARG A 129 3.42 28.14 -22.97
C ARG A 129 3.29 28.98 -21.72
N LEU A 130 4.38 29.00 -20.94
CA LEU A 130 4.51 29.94 -19.84
C LEU A 130 4.53 31.39 -20.36
N PRO A 131 3.86 32.33 -19.69
CA PRO A 131 4.09 33.76 -19.94
C PRO A 131 5.50 34.16 -19.47
N THR A 132 6.12 35.09 -20.19
CA THR A 132 7.37 35.71 -19.73
C THR A 132 7.14 36.47 -18.43
N GLY A 133 7.95 36.21 -17.42
CA GLY A 133 7.89 36.88 -16.12
C GLY A 133 9.12 36.59 -15.28
N ASP A 134 9.30 37.33 -14.20
CA ASP A 134 10.41 37.14 -13.27
C ASP A 134 9.90 36.43 -12.01
N GLU A 135 10.58 35.35 -11.61
CA GLU A 135 10.25 34.49 -10.47
C GLU A 135 8.75 34.13 -10.40
N ASN A 136 8.12 34.03 -11.57
CA ASN A 136 6.68 34.02 -11.70
C ASN A 136 6.05 32.64 -11.60
N ILE A 137 6.87 31.61 -11.37
CA ILE A 137 6.48 30.22 -11.23
C ILE A 137 6.77 29.80 -9.80
N THR A 138 5.72 29.50 -9.05
CA THR A 138 5.82 29.05 -7.66
C THR A 138 5.15 27.71 -7.46
N ALA A 139 5.59 26.96 -6.45
CA ALA A 139 5.01 25.69 -6.06
C ALA A 139 4.75 25.62 -4.56
N THR A 140 3.58 25.10 -4.20
CA THR A 140 3.28 24.67 -2.83
C THR A 140 3.07 23.16 -2.86
N TYR A 141 3.78 22.43 -2.01
CA TYR A 141 3.77 20.98 -2.02
C TYR A 141 4.22 20.40 -0.68
N ARG A 142 4.17 19.08 -0.54
CA ARG A 142 4.70 18.39 0.63
C ARG A 142 5.95 17.60 0.28
N SER A 143 6.93 17.67 1.18
CA SER A 143 8.20 16.97 1.07
C SER A 143 8.29 15.87 2.12
N GLY A 144 8.58 14.64 1.69
CA GLY A 144 8.71 13.47 2.55
C GLY A 144 7.86 12.28 2.08
N ILE A 145 8.45 11.10 2.05
CA ILE A 145 7.84 9.82 1.67
C ILE A 145 8.49 8.68 2.46
N GLY A 146 7.96 7.46 2.33
CA GLY A 146 8.58 6.28 2.91
C GLY A 146 8.11 5.94 4.32
N LEU A 147 8.68 4.86 4.85
CA LEU A 147 8.30 4.26 6.13
C LEU A 147 8.58 5.17 7.34
N ASP A 148 9.42 6.20 7.18
CA ASP A 148 9.64 7.23 8.21
C ASP A 148 8.34 7.98 8.57
N GLY A 149 7.33 7.94 7.69
CA GLY A 149 5.99 8.46 7.97
C GLY A 149 5.09 7.53 8.81
N GLU A 150 5.45 6.25 8.99
CA GLU A 150 4.69 5.29 9.79
C GLU A 150 5.14 5.34 11.25
N VAL A 151 4.54 6.25 12.00
CA VAL A 151 4.78 6.41 13.43
C VAL A 151 3.73 5.67 14.27
N GLY A 152 4.14 5.13 15.41
CA GLY A 152 3.24 4.44 16.35
C GLY A 152 2.21 5.38 16.97
N ALA A 153 1.14 4.80 17.53
CA ALA A 153 0.16 5.55 18.31
C ALA A 153 0.84 6.32 19.46
N GLY A 154 0.40 7.56 19.69
CA GLY A 154 0.92 8.44 20.74
C GLY A 154 2.29 9.08 20.43
N SER A 155 2.85 8.89 19.24
CA SER A 155 4.17 9.43 18.87
C SER A 155 4.12 10.90 18.43
N LEU A 156 3.01 11.35 17.84
CA LEU A 156 2.83 12.71 17.32
C LEU A 156 2.36 13.66 18.42
N THR A 157 3.31 14.18 19.20
CA THR A 157 3.03 15.02 20.39
C THR A 157 3.42 16.49 20.23
N VAL A 158 4.22 16.81 19.20
CA VAL A 158 4.77 18.16 18.99
C VAL A 158 3.97 18.92 17.94
N VAL A 159 3.47 20.09 18.32
CA VAL A 159 2.79 21.02 17.42
C VAL A 159 3.78 22.11 16.99
N GLN A 160 4.13 22.15 15.70
CA GLN A 160 5.08 23.16 15.18
C GLN A 160 4.51 24.58 15.26
N THR A 161 3.29 24.78 14.77
CA THR A 161 2.57 26.06 14.86
C THR A 161 1.36 25.86 15.74
N ARG A 162 1.36 26.41 16.96
CA ARG A 162 0.26 26.24 17.94
C ARG A 162 -0.92 27.17 17.62
N PRO A 163 -2.07 26.66 17.16
CA PRO A 163 -3.28 27.46 17.07
C PRO A 163 -3.76 27.84 18.48
N LEU A 164 -4.42 29.00 18.60
CA LEU A 164 -4.99 29.44 19.87
C LEU A 164 -6.00 28.41 20.41
N GLY A 165 -5.86 28.05 21.69
CA GLY A 165 -6.76 27.11 22.38
C GLY A 165 -6.37 25.63 22.28
N ILE A 166 -5.32 25.26 21.53
CA ILE A 166 -4.81 23.88 21.48
C ILE A 166 -3.71 23.69 22.53
N VAL A 167 -3.98 22.82 23.51
CA VAL A 167 -3.05 22.51 24.62
C VAL A 167 -2.10 21.37 24.25
N GLU A 168 -2.63 20.32 23.63
CA GLU A 168 -1.93 19.09 23.30
C GLU A 168 -2.49 18.52 21.99
N VAL A 169 -1.64 17.78 21.28
CA VAL A 169 -2.01 16.95 20.12
C VAL A 169 -1.42 15.56 20.35
N THR A 170 -2.16 14.54 19.93
CA THR A 170 -1.72 13.15 19.93
C THR A 170 -2.35 12.41 18.76
N ASN A 171 -1.71 11.35 18.28
CA ASN A 171 -2.30 10.42 17.33
C ASN A 171 -2.77 9.15 18.07
N PRO A 172 -4.08 8.98 18.34
CA PRO A 172 -4.57 7.81 19.06
C PRO A 172 -4.39 6.51 18.26
N LEU A 173 -4.19 6.61 16.94
CA LEU A 173 -3.94 5.50 16.03
C LEU A 173 -2.54 5.65 15.40
N PRO A 174 -1.87 4.54 15.06
CA PRO A 174 -0.63 4.61 14.29
C PRO A 174 -0.87 5.23 12.91
N ALA A 175 0.14 5.90 12.37
CA ALA A 175 0.15 6.27 10.96
C ALA A 175 0.49 5.04 10.11
N ILE A 176 -0.26 4.83 9.03
CA ILE A 176 -0.18 3.64 8.18
C ILE A 176 -0.25 4.02 6.70
N GLY A 177 0.15 3.08 5.84
CA GLY A 177 -0.03 3.19 4.39
C GLY A 177 1.10 3.96 3.72
N ALA A 178 2.25 4.11 4.38
CA ALA A 178 3.42 4.68 3.74
C ALA A 178 4.13 3.61 2.92
N ALA A 179 4.78 4.04 1.84
CA ALA A 179 5.55 3.18 0.97
C ALA A 179 6.86 3.86 0.63
N SER A 180 7.95 3.09 0.68
CA SER A 180 9.24 3.53 0.14
C SER A 180 9.13 3.85 -1.36
N PRO A 181 9.97 4.74 -1.90
CA PRO A 181 10.05 4.97 -3.34
C PRO A 181 10.25 3.64 -4.09
N GLU A 182 9.64 3.53 -5.26
CA GLU A 182 9.83 2.37 -6.11
C GLU A 182 11.29 2.26 -6.56
N THR A 183 11.88 1.08 -6.45
CA THR A 183 13.24 0.83 -6.96
C THR A 183 13.22 0.63 -8.48
N ARG A 184 14.35 0.83 -9.14
CA ARG A 184 14.49 0.59 -10.58
C ARG A 184 14.07 -0.83 -11.00
N ASP A 185 14.38 -1.84 -10.19
CA ASP A 185 14.06 -3.23 -10.52
C ASP A 185 12.56 -3.53 -10.33
N GLN A 186 11.94 -2.94 -9.29
CA GLN A 186 10.49 -2.94 -9.14
C GLN A 186 9.82 -2.25 -10.34
N ALA A 187 10.26 -1.04 -10.70
CA ALA A 187 9.75 -0.29 -11.84
C ALA A 187 9.87 -1.09 -13.15
N ARG A 188 10.98 -1.81 -13.37
CA ARG A 188 11.14 -2.69 -14.54
C ARG A 188 10.08 -3.80 -14.58
N SER A 189 9.78 -4.40 -13.44
CA SER A 189 8.76 -5.45 -13.35
C SER A 189 7.32 -4.93 -13.42
N GLN A 190 7.07 -3.71 -12.96
CA GLN A 190 5.73 -3.09 -12.89
C GLN A 190 5.37 -2.30 -14.16
N ALA A 191 6.36 -1.76 -14.88
CA ALA A 191 6.13 -0.94 -16.08
C ALA A 191 5.22 -1.60 -17.13
N PRO A 192 5.36 -2.91 -17.46
CA PRO A 192 4.44 -3.56 -18.40
C PRO A 192 3.00 -3.67 -17.89
N VAL A 193 2.82 -3.81 -16.57
CA VAL A 193 1.50 -3.96 -15.92
C VAL A 193 0.69 -2.68 -16.03
N ASN A 194 1.34 -1.52 -15.93
CA ASN A 194 0.71 -0.20 -15.97
C ASN A 194 0.21 0.23 -17.36
N ILE A 195 0.60 -0.46 -18.43
CA ILE A 195 0.17 -0.15 -19.82
C ILE A 195 -1.16 -0.84 -20.16
N LEU A 196 -1.54 -1.88 -19.42
CA LEU A 196 -2.63 -2.78 -19.81
C LEU A 196 -4.06 -2.25 -19.52
N PRO A 197 -4.36 -1.57 -18.40
CA PRO A 197 -5.67 -0.96 -18.23
C PRO A 197 -5.67 0.44 -18.86
N MET A 198 -6.26 0.58 -20.05
CA MET A 198 -6.55 1.88 -20.70
C MET A 198 -7.66 2.65 -19.96
N GLU A 199 -7.44 2.90 -18.66
CA GLU A 199 -8.35 3.56 -17.72
C GLU A 199 -9.71 2.86 -17.51
N ARG A 200 -9.85 1.62 -18.00
CA ARG A 200 -11.10 0.85 -17.93
C ARG A 200 -10.87 -0.60 -17.55
N ILE A 201 -11.80 -1.15 -16.75
CA ILE A 201 -11.86 -2.56 -16.37
C ILE A 201 -12.96 -3.23 -17.20
N VAL A 202 -12.59 -4.20 -18.04
CA VAL A 202 -13.50 -4.91 -18.96
C VAL A 202 -13.52 -6.41 -18.67
N SER A 203 -12.36 -7.00 -18.38
CA SER A 203 -12.17 -8.43 -18.14
C SER A 203 -11.93 -8.76 -16.66
N VAL A 204 -12.04 -10.04 -16.29
CA VAL A 204 -11.66 -10.52 -14.95
C VAL A 204 -10.18 -10.23 -14.65
N GLN A 205 -9.31 -10.40 -15.64
CA GLN A 205 -7.88 -10.13 -15.49
C GLN A 205 -7.59 -8.63 -15.32
N ASP A 206 -8.46 -7.76 -15.85
CA ASP A 206 -8.31 -6.31 -15.70
C ASP A 206 -8.53 -5.89 -14.24
N PHE A 207 -9.38 -6.60 -13.49
CA PHE A 207 -9.52 -6.36 -12.05
C PHE A 207 -8.20 -6.62 -11.33
N GLU A 208 -7.59 -7.79 -11.54
CA GLU A 208 -6.29 -8.12 -10.91
C GLU A 208 -5.21 -7.11 -11.31
N THR A 209 -5.15 -6.75 -12.59
CA THR A 209 -4.16 -5.81 -13.14
C THR A 209 -4.34 -4.40 -12.59
N PHE A 210 -5.56 -3.87 -12.62
CA PHE A 210 -5.89 -2.55 -12.08
C PHE A 210 -5.57 -2.48 -10.58
N THR A 211 -6.03 -3.47 -9.81
CA THR A 211 -5.77 -3.54 -8.37
C THR A 211 -4.28 -3.64 -8.06
N ARG A 212 -3.52 -4.41 -8.83
CA ARG A 212 -2.06 -4.53 -8.66
C ARG A 212 -1.32 -3.24 -9.01
N SER A 213 -1.80 -2.46 -9.98
CA SER A 213 -1.22 -1.16 -10.34
C SER A 213 -1.61 -0.02 -9.39
N PHE A 214 -2.57 -0.26 -8.49
CA PHE A 214 -3.07 0.77 -7.57
C PHE A 214 -2.04 1.09 -6.49
N ALA A 215 -1.66 2.36 -6.35
CA ALA A 215 -0.68 2.78 -5.35
C ALA A 215 -1.08 2.34 -3.93
N GLY A 216 -0.13 1.74 -3.22
CA GLY A 216 -0.32 1.16 -1.89
C GLY A 216 -0.64 -0.34 -1.90
N ILE A 217 -0.97 -0.95 -3.05
CA ILE A 217 -1.17 -2.39 -3.18
C ILE A 217 0.15 -3.08 -3.57
N GLY A 218 0.50 -4.15 -2.85
CA GLY A 218 1.68 -4.97 -3.13
C GLY A 218 1.35 -6.23 -3.92
N LYS A 219 0.24 -6.88 -3.58
CA LYS A 219 -0.26 -8.06 -4.29
C LYS A 219 -1.78 -8.00 -4.44
N ALA A 220 -2.24 -8.52 -5.57
CA ALA A 220 -3.66 -8.72 -5.85
C ALA A 220 -3.85 -10.08 -6.53
N LYS A 221 -4.94 -10.77 -6.21
CA LYS A 221 -5.41 -11.95 -6.93
C LYS A 221 -6.91 -11.88 -7.11
N VAL A 222 -7.36 -12.08 -8.34
CA VAL A 222 -8.78 -12.17 -8.65
C VAL A 222 -9.23 -13.64 -8.69
N ALA A 223 -10.42 -13.91 -8.17
CA ALA A 223 -11.13 -15.16 -8.35
C ALA A 223 -12.58 -14.88 -8.77
N THR A 224 -13.08 -15.68 -9.71
CA THR A 224 -14.51 -15.70 -10.03
C THR A 224 -15.17 -16.78 -9.18
N LEU A 225 -16.01 -16.38 -8.23
CA LEU A 225 -16.71 -17.26 -7.32
C LEU A 225 -18.17 -17.40 -7.76
N GLU A 226 -18.71 -18.62 -7.74
CA GLU A 226 -20.13 -18.84 -8.05
C GLU A 226 -20.99 -18.74 -6.78
N ILE A 227 -21.91 -17.78 -6.75
CA ILE A 227 -22.88 -17.63 -5.66
C ILE A 227 -24.25 -18.13 -6.13
N GLY A 228 -24.68 -19.30 -5.66
CA GLY A 228 -25.98 -19.85 -6.02
C GLY A 228 -26.10 -20.20 -7.51
N GLN A 229 -27.28 -20.02 -8.12
CA GLN A 229 -27.50 -20.37 -9.53
C GLN A 229 -27.01 -19.24 -10.46
N ASN A 230 -25.78 -19.37 -10.96
CA ASN A 230 -25.17 -18.54 -12.02
C ASN A 230 -24.98 -17.05 -11.69
N LEU A 231 -24.74 -16.69 -10.43
CA LEU A 231 -24.30 -15.32 -10.09
C LEU A 231 -22.79 -15.31 -9.85
N PRO A 232 -21.97 -14.88 -10.83
CA PRO A 232 -20.54 -14.75 -10.63
C PRO A 232 -20.23 -13.53 -9.73
N LEU A 233 -19.53 -13.79 -8.63
CA LEU A 233 -18.87 -12.80 -7.79
C LEU A 233 -17.42 -12.67 -8.23
N ILE A 234 -16.97 -11.43 -8.44
CA ILE A 234 -15.53 -11.15 -8.52
C ILE A 234 -15.02 -10.91 -7.11
N HIS A 235 -14.15 -11.79 -6.65
CA HIS A 235 -13.47 -11.65 -5.37
C HIS A 235 -12.02 -11.25 -5.61
N LEU A 236 -11.61 -10.13 -5.02
CA LEU A 236 -10.24 -9.65 -5.03
C LEU A 236 -9.62 -9.89 -3.66
N THR A 237 -8.57 -10.69 -3.63
CA THR A 237 -7.71 -10.80 -2.46
C THR A 237 -6.52 -9.86 -2.59
N ILE A 238 -6.30 -8.98 -1.61
CA ILE A 238 -5.25 -7.96 -1.64
C ILE A 238 -4.31 -8.04 -0.44
N ALA A 239 -3.11 -7.51 -0.62
CA ALA A 239 -2.16 -7.15 0.44
C ALA A 239 -1.56 -5.78 0.11
N ASP A 240 -1.23 -4.99 1.13
CA ASP A 240 -0.57 -3.71 0.91
C ASP A 240 0.87 -3.90 0.39
N ARG A 241 1.55 -2.79 0.07
CA ARG A 241 2.91 -2.82 -0.47
C ARG A 241 3.95 -3.40 0.48
N ASN A 242 3.72 -3.32 1.78
CA ASN A 242 4.61 -3.79 2.83
C ASN A 242 4.25 -5.21 3.29
N GLY A 243 3.25 -5.84 2.68
CA GLY A 243 2.76 -7.17 3.03
C GLY A 243 1.84 -7.19 4.25
N ASN A 244 1.30 -6.06 4.69
CA ASN A 244 0.29 -6.02 5.74
C ASN A 244 -1.11 -6.24 5.18
N GLN A 245 -2.03 -6.58 6.09
CA GLN A 245 -3.44 -6.65 5.79
C GLN A 245 -4.05 -5.26 5.59
N VAL A 246 -4.94 -5.13 4.61
CA VAL A 246 -5.67 -3.89 4.33
C VAL A 246 -7.00 -3.90 5.05
N SER A 247 -7.18 -2.99 6.03
CA SER A 247 -8.46 -2.86 6.74
C SER A 247 -9.57 -2.31 5.82
N PRO A 248 -10.81 -2.84 5.90
CA PRO A 248 -11.97 -2.29 5.18
C PRO A 248 -12.27 -0.83 5.50
N ASP A 249 -11.91 -0.36 6.70
CA ASP A 249 -12.12 1.03 7.14
C ASP A 249 -10.97 1.97 6.71
N SER A 250 -9.95 1.45 6.01
CA SER A 250 -8.79 2.25 5.59
C SER A 250 -9.10 3.15 4.39
N ILE A 251 -8.36 4.26 4.30
CA ILE A 251 -8.41 5.17 3.14
C ILE A 251 -7.98 4.42 1.86
N LEU A 252 -6.95 3.57 1.96
CA LEU A 252 -6.48 2.75 0.84
C LEU A 252 -7.60 1.86 0.29
N TYR A 253 -8.32 1.14 1.17
CA TYR A 253 -9.44 0.30 0.77
C TYR A 253 -10.54 1.13 0.08
N THR A 254 -10.94 2.24 0.72
CA THR A 254 -12.00 3.13 0.20
C THR A 254 -11.65 3.67 -1.18
N ASN A 255 -10.43 4.16 -1.35
CA ASN A 255 -9.95 4.71 -2.61
C ASN A 255 -9.81 3.65 -3.69
N LEU A 256 -9.32 2.45 -3.35
CA LEU A 256 -9.26 1.31 -4.28
C LEU A 256 -10.66 0.92 -4.76
N PHE A 257 -11.60 0.77 -3.82
CA PHE A 257 -12.98 0.41 -4.15
C PHE A 257 -13.63 1.46 -5.06
N ASN A 258 -13.45 2.74 -4.74
CA ASN A 258 -13.96 3.84 -5.56
C ASN A 258 -13.27 3.90 -6.93
N GLY A 259 -11.95 3.71 -6.99
CA GLY A 259 -11.18 3.65 -8.24
C GLY A 259 -11.62 2.52 -9.16
N ILE A 260 -11.82 1.31 -8.61
CA ILE A 260 -12.38 0.17 -9.35
C ILE A 260 -13.77 0.53 -9.88
N ASN A 261 -14.64 1.12 -9.07
CA ASN A 261 -15.99 1.47 -9.51
C ASN A 261 -16.01 2.57 -10.57
N ALA A 262 -15.11 3.55 -10.49
CA ALA A 262 -14.96 4.60 -11.49
C ALA A 262 -14.41 4.07 -12.83
N ALA A 263 -13.51 3.08 -12.79
CA ALA A 263 -12.91 2.47 -13.98
C ALA A 263 -13.83 1.42 -14.65
N ARG A 264 -14.88 0.96 -13.96
CA ARG A 264 -15.87 0.02 -14.53
C ARG A 264 -16.87 0.75 -15.43
N ASP A 265 -17.27 0.09 -16.52
CA ASP A 265 -18.35 0.59 -17.37
C ASP A 265 -19.68 0.67 -16.56
N PRO A 266 -20.35 1.84 -16.48
CA PRO A 266 -21.65 1.98 -15.84
C PRO A 266 -22.72 1.01 -16.36
N ALA A 267 -22.61 0.54 -17.61
CA ALA A 267 -23.48 -0.48 -18.19
C ALA A 267 -23.21 -1.89 -17.63
N GLN A 268 -21.95 -2.22 -17.30
CA GLN A 268 -21.60 -3.47 -16.62
C GLN A 268 -22.06 -3.46 -15.15
N GLN A 269 -22.06 -2.30 -14.48
CA GLN A 269 -22.61 -2.17 -13.13
C GLN A 269 -24.12 -2.51 -13.07
N ARG A 270 -24.85 -2.28 -14.18
CA ARG A 270 -26.31 -2.49 -14.25
C ARG A 270 -26.74 -3.83 -14.83
N ARG A 271 -25.89 -4.52 -15.62
CA ARG A 271 -26.22 -5.83 -16.19
C ARG A 271 -25.75 -6.95 -15.26
N LEU A 272 -26.62 -7.94 -15.03
CA LEU A 272 -26.27 -9.24 -14.43
C LEU A 272 -25.31 -10.08 -15.32
N ALA A 273 -24.69 -9.48 -16.33
CA ALA A 273 -23.85 -10.15 -17.29
C ALA A 273 -22.38 -9.85 -16.92
N VAL A 274 -21.80 -10.78 -16.15
CA VAL A 274 -20.43 -10.79 -15.62
C VAL A 274 -20.20 -9.73 -14.52
N ALA A 275 -19.86 -10.17 -13.31
CA ALA A 275 -19.29 -9.32 -12.24
C ALA A 275 -20.17 -8.19 -11.68
N SER A 276 -21.48 -8.41 -11.48
CA SER A 276 -22.34 -7.39 -10.84
C SER A 276 -21.94 -7.11 -9.38
N LYS A 277 -21.39 -8.10 -8.68
CA LYS A 277 -20.83 -7.95 -7.33
C LYS A 277 -19.30 -8.05 -7.38
N VAL A 278 -18.64 -7.12 -6.72
CA VAL A 278 -17.20 -7.13 -6.46
C VAL A 278 -17.02 -7.08 -4.95
N GLU A 279 -16.30 -8.06 -4.41
CA GLU A 279 -15.87 -8.09 -3.02
C GLU A 279 -14.35 -7.98 -2.99
N ILE A 280 -13.83 -7.20 -2.05
CA ILE A 280 -12.41 -7.01 -1.85
C ILE A 280 -12.14 -7.40 -0.40
N ASP A 281 -11.26 -8.36 -0.19
CA ASP A 281 -10.84 -8.76 1.13
C ASP A 281 -9.32 -8.76 1.21
N SER A 282 -8.82 -8.45 2.40
CA SER A 282 -7.41 -8.72 2.69
C SER A 282 -7.17 -10.22 2.73
N TYR A 283 -5.96 -10.64 2.37
CA TYR A 283 -5.55 -12.03 2.42
C TYR A 283 -5.58 -12.63 3.85
N GLU A 284 -5.69 -13.96 3.90
CA GLU A 284 -5.50 -14.73 5.13
C GLU A 284 -4.02 -15.10 5.28
N ALA A 285 -3.36 -14.58 6.32
CA ALA A 285 -1.95 -14.86 6.59
C ALA A 285 -1.79 -16.23 7.23
N LEU A 286 -0.95 -17.09 6.62
CA LEU A 286 -0.49 -18.33 7.20
C LEU A 286 1.01 -18.27 7.40
N TYR A 287 1.47 -18.73 8.56
CA TYR A 287 2.89 -18.78 8.89
C TYR A 287 3.34 -20.21 9.13
N PHE A 288 4.46 -20.62 8.54
CA PHE A 288 5.05 -21.93 8.79
C PHE A 288 6.41 -21.82 9.48
N ASN A 289 6.82 -22.92 10.09
CA ASN A 289 8.09 -23.09 10.76
C ASN A 289 8.74 -24.38 10.27
N LEU A 290 10.06 -24.45 10.37
CA LEU A 290 10.84 -25.62 10.00
C LEU A 290 11.98 -25.90 10.98
N GLN A 291 12.38 -27.16 11.04
CA GLN A 291 13.56 -27.60 11.77
C GLN A 291 14.40 -28.51 10.87
N ALA A 292 15.72 -28.27 10.82
CA ALA A 292 16.63 -29.10 10.05
C ALA A 292 17.98 -29.31 10.77
N GLY A 293 18.50 -30.53 10.66
CA GLY A 293 19.90 -30.86 10.94
C GLY A 293 20.73 -30.69 9.67
N ILE A 294 21.89 -30.02 9.78
CA ILE A 294 22.76 -29.70 8.65
C ILE A 294 24.16 -30.28 8.88
N TRP A 295 24.66 -31.01 7.89
CA TRP A 295 26.07 -31.38 7.81
C TRP A 295 26.81 -30.31 7.01
N VAL A 296 27.87 -29.77 7.63
CA VAL A 296 28.68 -28.71 7.04
C VAL A 296 30.07 -29.25 6.75
N ASP A 297 30.59 -28.94 5.57
CA ASP A 297 31.96 -29.25 5.18
C ASP A 297 32.94 -28.61 6.19
N SER A 298 33.80 -29.44 6.77
CA SER A 298 34.79 -29.05 7.78
C SER A 298 35.71 -27.88 7.39
N ARG A 299 35.83 -27.56 6.10
CA ARG A 299 36.59 -26.41 5.57
C ARG A 299 35.88 -25.08 5.77
N TYR A 300 34.55 -25.10 5.93
CA TYR A 300 33.72 -23.92 6.12
C TYR A 300 33.50 -23.64 7.62
N ARG A 301 33.21 -22.37 7.92
CA ARG A 301 32.79 -21.92 9.25
C ARG A 301 31.30 -22.22 9.42
N SER A 302 30.97 -23.19 10.28
CA SER A 302 29.59 -23.65 10.45
C SER A 302 28.61 -22.56 10.90
N ASP A 303 29.05 -21.62 11.73
CA ASP A 303 28.26 -20.45 12.14
C ASP A 303 27.87 -19.56 10.96
N LEU A 304 28.78 -19.37 10.00
CA LEU A 304 28.52 -18.58 8.80
C LEU A 304 27.58 -19.31 7.83
N VAL A 305 27.78 -20.61 7.62
CA VAL A 305 26.93 -21.43 6.73
C VAL A 305 25.50 -21.47 7.27
N LEU A 306 25.30 -21.71 8.57
CA LEU A 306 23.96 -21.69 9.17
C LEU A 306 23.28 -20.33 9.06
N SER A 307 24.04 -19.23 9.24
CA SER A 307 23.52 -17.88 9.04
C SER A 307 23.10 -17.64 7.59
N GLU A 308 23.90 -18.10 6.62
CA GLU A 308 23.61 -17.96 5.19
C GLU A 308 22.36 -18.76 4.79
N VAL A 309 22.24 -20.01 5.27
CA VAL A 309 21.02 -20.82 5.08
C VAL A 309 19.79 -20.10 5.62
N LYS A 310 19.88 -19.53 6.84
CA LYS A 310 18.77 -18.81 7.45
C LYS A 310 18.39 -17.58 6.63
N THR A 311 19.37 -16.78 6.18
CA THR A 311 19.14 -15.62 5.32
C THR A 311 18.49 -16.02 3.99
N LEU A 312 18.96 -17.10 3.36
CA LEU A 312 18.38 -17.63 2.12
C LEU A 312 16.92 -18.05 2.32
N LEU A 313 16.61 -18.81 3.36
CA LEU A 313 15.24 -19.25 3.65
C LEU A 313 14.31 -18.07 3.93
N VAL A 314 14.76 -17.10 4.73
CA VAL A 314 13.99 -15.88 5.00
C VAL A 314 13.73 -15.10 3.72
N SER A 315 14.72 -14.98 2.83
CA SER A 315 14.54 -14.29 1.55
C SER A 315 13.64 -15.05 0.57
N ALA A 316 13.81 -16.37 0.43
CA ALA A 316 13.06 -17.21 -0.50
C ALA A 316 11.56 -17.31 -0.14
N PHE A 317 11.25 -17.28 1.16
CA PHE A 317 9.88 -17.34 1.67
C PHE A 317 9.35 -15.98 2.15
N ALA A 318 10.00 -14.87 1.78
CA ALA A 318 9.55 -13.51 2.03
C ALA A 318 8.30 -13.16 1.23
N PHE A 319 7.55 -12.15 1.68
CA PHE A 319 6.34 -11.67 1.02
C PHE A 319 6.56 -11.43 -0.47
N GLU A 320 7.65 -10.80 -0.86
CA GLU A 320 7.99 -10.43 -2.23
C GLU A 320 8.03 -11.63 -3.17
N GLN A 321 8.58 -12.76 -2.70
CA GLN A 321 8.79 -13.98 -3.49
C GLN A 321 7.58 -14.91 -3.53
N ARG A 322 6.66 -14.77 -2.57
CA ARG A 322 5.50 -15.67 -2.42
C ARG A 322 4.28 -15.17 -3.19
N THR A 323 3.43 -16.08 -3.67
CA THR A 323 2.15 -15.73 -4.31
C THR A 323 0.98 -16.30 -3.53
N PHE A 324 -0.19 -15.66 -3.66
CA PHE A 324 -1.43 -16.18 -3.07
C PHE A 324 -1.73 -17.60 -3.56
N GLY A 325 -2.15 -18.48 -2.65
CA GLY A 325 -2.41 -19.89 -2.95
C GLY A 325 -1.17 -20.74 -3.24
N GLN A 326 0.04 -20.24 -2.96
CA GLN A 326 1.27 -21.02 -3.11
C GLN A 326 1.56 -21.82 -1.85
N GLY A 327 1.62 -23.15 -1.98
CA GLY A 327 2.08 -24.06 -0.93
C GLY A 327 3.60 -24.08 -0.75
N VAL A 328 4.08 -24.80 0.26
CA VAL A 328 5.51 -25.04 0.53
C VAL A 328 5.74 -26.53 0.66
N THR A 329 6.73 -27.06 -0.04
CA THR A 329 7.06 -28.50 0.06
C THR A 329 8.35 -28.75 0.83
N ALA A 330 8.44 -29.91 1.47
CA ALA A 330 9.67 -30.36 2.13
C ALA A 330 10.83 -30.47 1.13
N ALA A 331 10.56 -30.85 -0.12
CA ALA A 331 11.55 -30.94 -1.19
C ALA A 331 12.10 -29.56 -1.58
N GLU A 332 11.23 -28.55 -1.73
CA GLU A 332 11.63 -27.16 -2.00
C GLU A 332 12.55 -26.62 -0.89
N VAL A 333 12.16 -26.80 0.37
CA VAL A 333 12.96 -26.37 1.53
C VAL A 333 14.32 -27.08 1.54
N THR A 334 14.33 -28.40 1.34
CA THR A 334 15.58 -29.18 1.34
C THR A 334 16.50 -28.76 0.19
N ALA A 335 15.96 -28.56 -1.01
CA ALA A 335 16.72 -28.10 -2.17
C ALA A 335 17.32 -26.71 -1.96
N LEU A 336 16.59 -25.79 -1.34
CA LEU A 336 17.10 -24.45 -0.99
C LEU A 336 18.28 -24.53 -0.02
N ILE A 337 18.17 -25.35 1.03
CA ILE A 337 19.26 -25.51 2.02
C ILE A 337 20.49 -26.16 1.36
N GLN A 338 20.29 -27.21 0.55
CA GLN A 338 21.38 -27.91 -0.13
C GLN A 338 22.10 -27.06 -1.19
N ALA A 339 21.49 -25.98 -1.66
CA ALA A 339 22.10 -25.09 -2.64
C ALA A 339 23.13 -24.11 -2.01
N VAL A 340 23.22 -24.04 -0.68
CA VAL A 340 24.18 -23.17 0.02
C VAL A 340 25.56 -23.81 0.04
N ASP A 341 26.57 -23.04 -0.36
CA ASP A 341 27.96 -23.48 -0.35
C ASP A 341 28.40 -23.89 1.06
N GLY A 342 29.01 -25.07 1.17
CA GLY A 342 29.45 -25.65 2.45
C GLY A 342 28.43 -26.57 3.12
N VAL A 343 27.18 -26.66 2.61
CA VAL A 343 26.22 -27.68 3.04
C VAL A 343 26.52 -29.01 2.32
N GLU A 344 26.85 -30.06 3.06
CA GLU A 344 27.08 -31.41 2.52
C GLU A 344 25.79 -32.23 2.45
N ALA A 345 24.95 -32.11 3.49
CA ALA A 345 23.69 -32.82 3.60
C ALA A 345 22.71 -32.08 4.52
N VAL A 346 21.43 -32.42 4.38
CA VAL A 346 20.32 -31.83 5.15
C VAL A 346 19.37 -32.93 5.57
N ASN A 347 18.97 -32.93 6.83
CA ASN A 347 17.86 -33.72 7.35
C ASN A 347 16.77 -32.76 7.80
N LEU A 348 15.69 -32.64 7.03
CA LEU A 348 14.54 -31.84 7.40
C LEU A 348 13.69 -32.63 8.40
N GLU A 349 13.61 -32.14 9.63
CA GLU A 349 12.99 -32.84 10.76
C GLU A 349 11.55 -32.39 11.01
N ALA A 350 11.23 -31.14 10.68
CA ALA A 350 9.89 -30.61 10.82
C ALA A 350 9.58 -29.56 9.74
N LEU A 351 8.33 -29.54 9.29
CA LEU A 351 7.75 -28.52 8.42
C LEU A 351 6.26 -28.41 8.76
N TYR A 352 5.85 -27.34 9.44
CA TYR A 352 4.52 -27.25 10.04
C TYR A 352 3.99 -25.82 10.11
N LEU A 353 2.66 -25.68 10.16
CA LEU A 353 2.01 -24.38 10.35
C LEU A 353 2.10 -23.94 11.81
N THR A 354 2.22 -22.64 12.04
CA THR A 354 2.19 -22.04 13.37
C THR A 354 0.87 -22.39 14.07
N GLY A 355 0.95 -22.81 15.33
CA GLY A 355 -0.22 -23.27 16.09
C GLY A 355 -0.65 -24.72 15.81
N THR A 356 0.07 -25.45 14.97
CA THR A 356 -0.13 -26.90 14.76
C THR A 356 0.99 -27.72 15.39
N THR A 357 0.79 -29.03 15.51
CA THR A 357 1.81 -29.96 16.02
C THR A 357 3.09 -29.87 15.18
N GLN A 358 4.24 -29.86 15.86
CA GLN A 358 5.54 -29.91 15.21
C GLN A 358 5.79 -31.32 14.66
N GLU A 359 5.62 -31.45 13.34
CA GLU A 359 5.83 -32.69 12.60
C GLU A 359 6.41 -32.37 11.21
N LEU A 360 6.99 -33.38 10.57
CA LEU A 360 7.42 -33.25 9.18
C LEU A 360 6.24 -33.48 8.24
N LYS A 361 5.71 -32.40 7.65
CA LYS A 361 4.76 -32.50 6.55
C LYS A 361 5.50 -32.49 5.21
N SER A 362 5.06 -33.31 4.27
CA SER A 362 5.62 -33.32 2.91
C SER A 362 5.26 -32.05 2.13
N SER A 363 4.07 -31.49 2.39
CA SER A 363 3.58 -30.25 1.80
C SER A 363 2.71 -29.50 2.81
N LEU A 364 2.80 -28.18 2.77
CA LEU A 364 1.90 -27.23 3.41
C LEU A 364 1.14 -26.50 2.32
N GLU A 365 -0.19 -26.60 2.32
CA GLU A 365 -1.03 -26.02 1.28
C GLU A 365 -1.47 -24.59 1.65
N ALA A 366 -1.62 -23.75 0.63
CA ALA A 366 -2.30 -22.47 0.72
C ALA A 366 -3.38 -22.43 -0.36
N ARG A 367 -4.59 -21.99 -0.02
CA ARG A 367 -5.71 -21.97 -0.98
C ARG A 367 -5.84 -20.62 -1.68
N LEU A 368 -6.39 -20.66 -2.89
CA LEU A 368 -6.97 -19.47 -3.53
C LEU A 368 -8.32 -19.11 -2.89
N ALA A 369 -8.87 -17.95 -3.25
CA ALA A 369 -10.17 -17.54 -2.76
C ALA A 369 -11.26 -18.55 -3.16
N ILE A 370 -12.18 -18.83 -2.24
CA ILE A 370 -13.27 -19.79 -2.45
C ILE A 370 -14.57 -19.25 -1.88
N TRP A 371 -15.69 -19.75 -2.40
CA TRP A 371 -16.99 -19.50 -1.80
C TRP A 371 -17.29 -20.53 -0.70
N ASN A 372 -17.61 -20.05 0.50
CA ASN A 372 -18.10 -20.92 1.58
C ASN A 372 -19.63 -20.96 1.54
N SER A 373 -20.18 -22.07 1.03
CA SER A 373 -21.63 -22.28 0.92
C SER A 373 -22.36 -22.36 2.26
N GLN A 374 -21.68 -22.69 3.36
CA GLN A 374 -22.29 -22.80 4.69
C GLN A 374 -22.46 -21.42 5.34
N THR A 375 -21.41 -20.61 5.31
CA THR A 375 -21.45 -19.24 5.87
C THR A 375 -22.00 -18.22 4.88
N LYS A 376 -22.14 -18.58 3.60
CA LYS A 376 -22.53 -17.70 2.49
C LYS A 376 -21.61 -16.49 2.38
N GLN A 377 -20.30 -16.73 2.51
CA GLN A 377 -19.26 -15.70 2.44
C GLN A 377 -18.15 -16.16 1.52
N ALA A 378 -17.53 -15.23 0.82
CA ALA A 378 -16.25 -15.47 0.19
C ALA A 378 -15.17 -15.59 1.27
N LEU A 379 -14.26 -16.53 1.09
CA LEU A 379 -13.06 -16.64 1.89
C LEU A 379 -11.88 -16.19 1.03
N PRO A 380 -11.06 -15.24 1.48
CA PRO A 380 -9.94 -14.73 0.69
C PRO A 380 -8.89 -15.81 0.45
N ALA A 381 -8.01 -15.55 -0.52
CA ALA A 381 -6.84 -16.40 -0.74
C ALA A 381 -5.89 -16.31 0.46
N GLN A 382 -5.20 -17.42 0.71
CA GLN A 382 -4.19 -17.53 1.74
C GLN A 382 -2.81 -17.16 1.19
N LEU A 383 -1.98 -16.55 2.03
CA LEU A 383 -0.56 -16.35 1.75
C LEU A 383 0.25 -17.08 2.81
N LEU A 384 1.02 -18.07 2.38
CA LEU A 384 1.88 -18.87 3.24
C LEU A 384 3.30 -18.31 3.25
N LEU A 385 3.72 -17.81 4.41
CA LEU A 385 4.99 -17.14 4.66
C LEU A 385 5.79 -17.88 5.76
N LEU A 386 7.11 -17.77 5.71
CA LEU A 386 7.94 -18.24 6.82
C LEU A 386 7.72 -17.34 8.04
N ASN A 387 7.62 -17.94 9.23
CA ASN A 387 7.46 -17.19 10.47
C ASN A 387 8.77 -16.51 10.89
N SER A 388 8.96 -15.25 10.48
CA SER A 388 10.16 -14.48 10.80
C SER A 388 10.14 -13.82 12.18
N GLN A 389 8.98 -13.69 12.82
CA GLN A 389 8.84 -12.93 14.08
C GLN A 389 9.21 -13.73 15.34
N THR A 390 9.12 -15.07 15.31
CA THR A 390 9.44 -15.93 16.47
C THR A 390 10.51 -16.97 16.17
N ASP A 391 11.43 -16.65 15.26
CA ASP A 391 12.50 -17.54 14.81
C ASP A 391 12.00 -18.88 14.25
N GLY A 392 11.12 -18.84 13.24
CA GLY A 392 10.52 -20.03 12.61
C GLY A 392 11.49 -20.95 11.84
N VAL A 393 12.79 -20.71 11.94
CA VAL A 393 13.86 -21.53 11.33
C VAL A 393 14.79 -22.01 12.44
N SER A 394 14.65 -23.27 12.82
CA SER A 394 15.54 -23.92 13.78
C SER A 394 16.56 -24.80 13.04
N LEU A 395 17.83 -24.40 13.08
CA LEU A 395 18.93 -25.14 12.46
C LEU A 395 19.93 -25.58 13.50
N HIS A 396 20.45 -26.80 13.36
CA HIS A 396 21.53 -27.30 14.20
C HIS A 396 22.49 -28.17 13.38
N LEU A 397 23.71 -28.30 13.88
CA LEU A 397 24.71 -29.19 13.30
C LEU A 397 24.43 -30.62 13.73
N VAL A 398 24.69 -31.57 12.83
CA VAL A 398 24.56 -33.01 13.08
C VAL A 398 25.90 -33.66 13.40
#